data_AF-A0A9D1G7H6-F1
#
_entry.id   AF-A0A9D1G7H6-F1
#
_cell.length_a   1.000
_cell.length_b   1.000
_cell.length_c   1.000
_cell.angle_alpha   90.00
_cell.angle_beta   90.00
_cell.angle_gamma   90.00
#
_symmetry.space_group_name_H-M   'P 1'
#
loop_
_entity.id
_entity.type
_entity.pdbx_description
1 polymer ?
#
loop_
_entity_poly.entity_id
_entity_poly.type
_entity_poly.pdbx_seq_one_letter_code
_entity_poly.pdbx_strand_id
1 'polypeptide(L)'
;MEGPKLDWARDLPGRMAKIWPRDERGEYVPAAYLTSCSQIDMSDAIVTGMLDSFEIPYVKKFLHYGGFGNLMLGVSAEGVDIFVPETMLEDARNILEGESEDEEEL
;
A
#
# COMPACT_ATOMS: atom_id res chain seq x y z
N MET A 1 -15.86 -11.71 1.74
CA MET A 1 -14.53 -12.35 1.66
C MET A 1 -13.57 -11.36 2.27
N GLU A 2 -13.23 -11.53 3.55
CA GLU A 2 -12.25 -10.65 4.21
C GLU A 2 -10.89 -10.89 3.56
N GLY A 3 -10.29 -9.82 3.02
CA GLY A 3 -8.98 -9.88 2.40
C GLY A 3 -7.89 -10.31 3.40
N PRO A 4 -6.69 -10.69 2.92
CA PRO A 4 -5.59 -11.08 3.79
C PRO A 4 -5.19 -9.90 4.69
N LYS A 5 -5.61 -9.95 5.96
CA LYS A 5 -5.12 -9.06 7.03
C LYS A 5 -3.67 -9.43 7.32
N LEU A 6 -2.74 -8.50 7.10
CA LEU A 6 -1.37 -8.72 7.51
C LEU A 6 -1.19 -8.28 8.97
N ASP A 7 -0.95 -9.24 9.84
CA ASP A 7 -0.57 -9.04 11.24
C ASP A 7 0.93 -8.69 11.30
N TRP A 8 1.30 -7.48 10.87
CA TRP A 8 2.71 -7.04 10.79
C TRP A 8 3.16 -6.20 11.98
N ALA A 9 2.42 -6.14 13.10
CA ALA A 9 2.66 -5.22 14.24
C ALA A 9 4.12 -5.20 14.78
N ARG A 10 4.98 -6.14 14.37
CA ARG A 10 6.41 -6.25 14.73
C ARG A 10 7.41 -5.89 13.61
N ASP A 11 7.00 -5.71 12.35
CA ASP A 11 7.87 -5.59 11.17
C ASP A 11 7.69 -4.27 10.38
N LEU A 12 7.02 -3.26 10.94
CA LEU A 12 7.00 -1.93 10.29
C LEU A 12 8.42 -1.37 10.22
N PRO A 13 8.91 -0.97 9.03
CA PRO A 13 10.17 -0.26 8.93
C PRO A 13 10.09 1.02 9.79
N GLY A 14 11.12 1.29 10.58
CA GLY A 14 11.03 2.19 11.75
C GLY A 14 10.52 3.63 11.51
N ARG A 15 10.51 4.12 10.26
CA ARG A 15 9.85 5.39 9.91
C ARG A 15 8.33 5.25 9.86
N MET A 16 7.84 4.16 9.28
CA MET A 16 6.43 3.84 9.15
C MET A 16 5.79 3.56 10.51
N ALA A 17 6.53 2.92 11.43
CA ALA A 17 6.09 2.68 12.81
C ALA A 17 5.79 3.93 13.65
N LYS A 18 6.24 5.11 13.19
CA LYS A 18 5.96 6.41 13.86
C LYS A 18 4.71 7.09 13.34
N ILE A 19 4.37 6.90 12.06
CA ILE A 19 3.23 7.55 11.41
C ILE A 19 2.00 6.64 11.36
N TRP A 20 2.18 5.33 11.56
CA TRP A 20 1.07 4.38 11.52
C TRP A 20 0.10 4.58 12.70
N PRO A 21 -1.22 4.66 12.45
CA PRO A 21 -2.22 4.85 13.49
C PRO A 21 -2.26 3.67 14.47
N ARG A 22 -2.65 3.98 15.71
CA ARG A 22 -2.83 3.00 16.78
C ARG A 22 -4.28 3.00 17.21
N ASP A 23 -4.76 1.81 17.54
CA ASP A 23 -6.11 1.59 18.05
C ASP A 23 -6.22 2.03 19.54
N GLU A 24 -7.44 2.01 20.10
CA GLU A 24 -7.73 2.38 21.50
C GLU A 24 -6.88 1.62 22.52
N ARG A 25 -6.42 0.42 22.15
CA ARG A 25 -5.54 -0.44 22.97
C ARG A 25 -4.06 -0.05 22.90
N GLY A 26 -3.70 0.93 22.07
CA GLY A 26 -2.32 1.35 21.80
C GLY A 26 -1.54 0.42 20.87
N GLU A 27 -2.22 -0.56 20.27
CA GLU A 27 -1.66 -1.48 19.27
C GLU A 27 -1.75 -0.87 17.87
N TYR A 28 -0.87 -1.28 16.95
CA TYR A 28 -0.93 -0.80 15.57
C TYR A 28 -2.20 -1.30 14.87
N VAL A 29 -2.90 -0.40 14.18
CA VAL A 29 -4.05 -0.76 13.35
C VAL A 29 -3.60 -1.76 12.28
N PRO A 30 -4.30 -2.88 12.06
CA PRO A 30 -3.91 -3.87 11.04
C PRO A 30 -3.86 -3.22 9.66
N ALA A 31 -2.96 -3.67 8.77
CA ALA A 31 -3.06 -3.20 7.38
C ALA A 31 -4.02 -4.06 6.58
N ALA A 32 -4.81 -3.36 5.79
CA ALA A 32 -5.70 -3.91 4.78
C ALA A 32 -5.11 -3.69 3.39
N TYR A 33 -5.39 -4.65 2.51
CA TYR A 33 -5.01 -4.59 1.10
C TYR A 33 -5.80 -3.49 0.38
N LEU A 34 -5.08 -2.54 -0.22
CA LEU A 34 -5.66 -1.47 -1.02
C LEU A 34 -5.72 -1.88 -2.49
N THR A 35 -4.54 -2.05 -3.11
CA THR A 35 -4.39 -2.32 -4.55
C THR A 35 -3.03 -2.96 -4.86
N SER A 36 -2.90 -3.54 -6.05
CA SER A 36 -1.65 -4.09 -6.59
C SER A 36 -1.26 -3.31 -7.84
N CYS A 37 -0.06 -2.73 -7.86
CA CYS A 37 0.43 -1.97 -8.99
C CYS A 37 1.53 -2.75 -9.72
N SER A 38 1.58 -2.67 -11.05
CA SER A 38 2.73 -3.20 -11.78
C SER A 38 3.90 -2.22 -11.67
N GLN A 39 5.10 -2.71 -11.32
CA GLN A 39 6.30 -1.86 -11.31
C GLN A 39 6.70 -1.37 -12.70
N ILE A 40 6.17 -1.99 -13.76
CA ILE A 40 6.50 -1.68 -15.15
C ILE A 40 5.92 -0.32 -15.58
N ASP A 41 4.77 0.06 -15.02
CA ASP A 41 4.00 1.22 -15.44
C ASP A 41 4.14 2.43 -14.49
N MET A 42 5.04 2.35 -13.49
CA MET A 42 5.18 3.35 -12.42
C MET A 42 3.88 3.71 -11.66
N SER A 43 2.81 2.93 -11.82
CA SER A 43 1.51 3.21 -11.19
C SER A 43 1.61 3.19 -9.66
N ASP A 44 2.61 2.51 -9.09
CA ASP A 44 2.87 2.56 -7.64
C ASP A 44 3.30 3.95 -7.16
N ALA A 45 4.05 4.71 -7.97
CA ALA A 45 4.48 6.06 -7.63
C ALA A 45 3.28 7.03 -7.60
N ILE A 46 2.32 6.86 -8.50
CA ILE A 46 1.09 7.67 -8.55
C ILE A 46 0.24 7.39 -7.30
N VAL A 47 -0.07 6.11 -7.05
CA VAL A 47 -0.86 5.69 -5.88
C VAL A 47 -0.20 6.15 -4.58
N THR A 48 1.12 5.96 -4.44
CA THR A 48 1.82 6.38 -3.23
C THR A 48 1.93 7.89 -3.06
N GLY A 49 2.04 8.64 -4.16
CA GLY A 49 2.03 10.11 -4.13
C GLY A 49 0.68 10.67 -3.70
N MET A 50 -0.43 10.08 -4.15
CA MET A 50 -1.76 10.43 -3.67
C MET A 50 -1.91 10.19 -2.18
N LEU A 51 -1.60 8.96 -1.73
CA LEU A 51 -1.70 8.61 -0.31
C LEU A 51 -0.86 9.56 0.57
N ASP A 52 0.33 9.96 0.10
CA ASP A 52 1.18 10.95 0.78
C ASP A 52 0.50 12.33 0.88
N SER A 53 -0.16 12.81 -0.19
CA SER A 53 -0.89 14.09 -0.19
C SER A 53 -2.08 14.12 0.75
N PHE A 54 -2.71 12.97 1.02
CA PHE A 54 -3.78 12.81 1.99
C PHE A 54 -3.27 12.37 3.38
N GLU A 55 -1.96 12.37 3.59
CA GLU A 55 -1.30 11.96 4.83
C GLU A 55 -1.67 10.52 5.28
N ILE A 56 -2.04 9.66 4.33
CA ILE A 56 -2.39 8.26 4.58
C ILE A 56 -1.11 7.42 4.55
N PRO A 57 -0.73 6.79 5.67
CA PRO A 57 0.44 5.93 5.70
C PRO A 57 0.18 4.64 4.90
N TYR A 58 1.20 4.14 4.21
CA TYR A 58 1.09 2.96 3.36
C TYR A 58 2.32 2.06 3.45
N VAL A 59 2.16 0.77 3.21
CA VAL A 59 3.26 -0.20 3.12
C VAL A 59 3.25 -0.84 1.74
N LYS A 60 4.43 -0.91 1.12
CA LYS A 60 4.67 -1.62 -0.13
C LYS A 60 5.23 -3.00 0.15
N LYS A 61 4.54 -4.05 -0.31
CA LYS A 61 5.01 -5.43 -0.26
C LYS A 61 5.32 -5.90 -1.68
N PHE A 62 6.59 -6.19 -1.93
CA PHE A 62 7.03 -6.75 -3.19
C PHE A 62 6.83 -8.26 -3.14
N LEU A 63 6.06 -8.82 -4.09
CA LEU A 63 5.59 -10.20 -4.04
C LEU A 63 6.73 -11.25 -4.02
N HIS A 64 7.98 -10.87 -4.37
CA HIS A 64 9.13 -11.76 -4.42
C HIS A 64 10.43 -11.14 -3.84
N TYR A 65 10.42 -10.68 -2.59
CA TYR A 65 11.68 -10.48 -1.83
C TYR A 65 11.95 -11.64 -0.87
N GLY A 66 11.90 -12.87 -1.38
CA GLY A 66 11.90 -14.10 -0.59
C GLY A 66 12.60 -15.30 -1.23
N GLY A 67 13.54 -15.10 -2.16
CA GLY A 67 14.34 -16.20 -2.72
C GLY A 67 15.65 -15.71 -3.31
N PHE A 68 16.77 -16.12 -2.71
CA PHE A 68 18.15 -15.83 -3.10
C PHE A 68 18.56 -16.49 -4.46
N GLY A 69 17.65 -16.57 -5.43
CA GLY A 69 17.77 -17.42 -6.62
C GLY A 69 17.56 -16.75 -7.97
N ASN A 70 17.16 -15.47 -8.04
CA ASN A 70 16.95 -14.82 -9.34
C ASN A 70 17.47 -13.39 -9.40
N LEU A 71 18.74 -13.21 -9.00
CA LEU A 71 19.54 -12.02 -9.32
C LEU A 71 20.16 -12.16 -10.73
N MET A 72 19.35 -12.51 -11.72
CA MET A 72 19.70 -12.44 -13.14
C MET A 72 18.48 -11.92 -13.86
N LEU A 73 18.63 -10.78 -14.54
CA LEU A 73 17.61 -10.03 -15.31
C LEU A 73 16.81 -9.03 -14.46
N GLY A 74 17.29 -7.78 -14.49
CA GLY A 74 16.79 -6.65 -13.73
C GLY A 74 15.43 -6.10 -14.17
N VAL A 75 14.38 -6.91 -14.00
CA VAL A 75 12.97 -6.47 -13.93
C VAL A 75 12.18 -7.59 -13.26
N SER A 76 11.82 -7.41 -11.99
CA SER A 76 10.78 -8.22 -11.37
C SER A 76 9.46 -7.83 -12.03
N ALA A 77 8.93 -8.72 -12.86
CA ALA A 77 7.68 -8.52 -13.60
C ALA A 77 6.42 -8.64 -12.72
N GLU A 78 6.59 -8.93 -11.42
CA GLU A 78 5.52 -9.19 -10.48
C GLU A 78 5.37 -7.98 -9.57
N GLY A 79 4.17 -7.39 -9.61
CA GLY A 79 3.85 -6.08 -9.06
C GLY A 79 4.11 -5.90 -7.56
N VAL A 80 3.80 -4.68 -7.11
CA VAL A 80 3.87 -4.27 -5.72
C VAL A 80 2.46 -4.17 -5.14
N ASP A 81 2.24 -4.88 -4.04
CA ASP A 81 1.01 -4.78 -3.28
C ASP A 81 1.13 -3.61 -2.30
N ILE A 82 0.10 -2.76 -2.29
CA ILE A 82 0.02 -1.58 -1.43
C ILE A 82 -1.03 -1.85 -0.36
N PHE A 83 -0.63 -1.61 0.89
CA PHE A 83 -1.44 -1.79 2.08
C PHE A 83 -1.55 -0.48 2.85
N VAL A 84 -2.71 -0.23 3.45
CA VAL A 84 -3.01 0.94 4.29
C VAL A 84 -3.64 0.51 5.61
N PRO A 85 -3.70 1.36 6.65
CA PRO A 85 -4.41 1.01 7.88
C PRO A 85 -5.85 0.65 7.57
N GLU A 86 -6.37 -0.40 8.20
CA GLU A 86 -7.77 -0.84 8.01
C GLU A 86 -8.77 0.30 8.25
N THR A 87 -8.50 1.16 9.25
CA THR A 87 -9.32 2.34 9.58
C THR A 87 -9.29 3.43 8.51
N MET A 88 -8.34 3.39 7.57
CA MET A 88 -8.16 4.36 6.48
C MET A 88 -8.33 3.70 5.11
N LEU A 89 -8.75 2.44 5.06
CA LEU A 89 -8.92 1.70 3.80
C LEU A 89 -10.00 2.31 2.92
N GLU A 90 -11.11 2.73 3.53
CA GLU A 90 -12.23 3.33 2.82
C GLU A 90 -11.84 4.69 2.23
N ASP A 91 -11.18 5.56 3.01
CA ASP A 91 -10.64 6.83 2.51
C ASP A 91 -9.64 6.61 1.38
N ALA A 92 -8.71 5.67 1.54
CA ALA A 92 -7.71 5.36 0.52
C ALA A 92 -8.37 4.86 -0.78
N ARG A 93 -9.43 4.04 -0.70
CA ARG A 93 -10.20 3.61 -1.88
C ARG A 93 -10.90 4.79 -2.54
N ASN A 94 -11.55 5.64 -1.74
CA ASN A 94 -12.25 6.82 -2.26
C ASN A 94 -11.31 7.80 -2.96
N ILE A 95 -10.06 7.95 -2.48
CA ILE A 95 -9.05 8.78 -3.16
C ILE A 95 -8.66 8.18 -4.52
N LEU A 96 -8.49 6.85 -4.59
CA LEU A 96 -8.14 6.18 -5.83
C LEU A 96 -9.30 6.11 -6.82
N GLU A 97 -10.54 5.97 -6.34
CA GLU A 97 -11.74 5.98 -7.18
C GLU A 97 -12.12 7.41 -7.62
N GLY A 98 -11.91 8.42 -6.76
CA GLY A 98 -12.23 9.82 -7.05
C GLY A 98 -11.46 10.40 -8.23
N GLU A 99 -10.20 10.02 -8.47
CA GLU A 99 -9.46 10.47 -9.66
C GLU A 99 -10.02 9.88 -10.97
N SER A 100 -10.79 8.78 -10.91
CA SER A 100 -11.45 8.22 -12.10
C SER A 100 -12.65 9.05 -12.59
N GLU A 101 -13.18 9.98 -11.78
CA GLU A 101 -14.38 10.76 -12.10
C GLU A 101 -14.08 12.16 -12.66
N ASP A 102 -12.82 12.57 -12.79
CA ASP A 102 -12.42 13.88 -13.34
C ASP A 102 -12.06 13.86 -14.85
N GLU A 103 -12.47 12.83 -15.61
CA GLU A 103 -12.22 12.73 -17.06
C GLU A 103 -13.49 12.87 -17.96
N GLU A 104 -14.60 13.43 -17.44
CA GLU A 104 -15.84 13.67 -18.23
C GLU A 104 -16.22 15.15 -18.41
N GLU A 105 -15.25 16.07 -18.54
CA GLU A 105 -15.52 17.41 -19.07
C GLU A 105 -14.49 17.83 -20.13
N LEU A 106 -14.71 17.44 -21.39
CA LEU A 106 -14.57 18.33 -22.58
C LEU A 106 -15.20 17.78 -23.86
#